data_AF-A0A0W1L744-F1
#
_entry.id   AF-A0A0W1L744-F1
#
_cell.length_a   1.000
_cell.length_b   1.000
_cell.length_c   1.000
_cell.angle_alpha   90.00
_cell.angle_beta   90.00
_cell.angle_gamma   90.00
#
_symmetry.space_group_name_H-M   'P 1'
#
loop_
_entity.id
_entity.type
_entity.pdbx_description
1 polymer ?
#
loop_
_entity_poly.entity_id
_entity_poly.type
_entity_poly.pdbx_seq_one_letter_code
_entity_poly.pdbx_strand_id
1 'polypeptide(L)'
;MLNKLIAPSLLVLLSACGATQAPPYQKDRTPEARDQYSGVQGMAQYQKDQRYLANKELSAQCTQAKIDLTIATADKNTREIKKQNALISNSCL
;
A
#
# COMPACT_ATOMS: atom_id res chain seq x y z
N MET A 1 -38.79 -42.99 -10.22
CA MET A 1 -39.02 -41.91 -9.22
C MET A 1 -37.71 -41.26 -8.74
N LEU A 2 -36.72 -41.04 -9.62
CA LEU A 2 -35.42 -40.46 -9.25
C LEU A 2 -35.31 -38.95 -9.59
N ASN A 3 -36.27 -38.41 -10.35
CA ASN A 3 -36.20 -37.05 -10.91
C ASN A 3 -36.77 -35.96 -9.98
N LYS A 4 -37.44 -36.34 -8.88
CA LYS A 4 -38.06 -35.39 -7.92
C LYS A 4 -37.15 -35.01 -6.75
N LEU A 5 -36.00 -35.68 -6.60
CA LEU A 5 -35.05 -35.47 -5.50
C LEU A 5 -33.86 -34.57 -5.88
N ILE A 6 -33.71 -34.22 -7.16
CA ILE A 6 -32.56 -33.43 -7.67
C ILE A 6 -32.68 -31.94 -7.26
N ALA A 7 -33.91 -31.42 -7.18
CA ALA A 7 -34.18 -30.02 -6.87
C ALA A 7 -33.77 -29.59 -5.43
N PRO A 8 -34.08 -30.33 -4.35
CA PRO A 8 -33.67 -29.93 -3.00
C PRO A 8 -32.17 -30.11 -2.74
N SER A 9 -31.50 -31.06 -3.40
CA SER A 9 -30.05 -31.27 -3.26
C SER A 9 -29.21 -30.13 -3.85
N LEU A 10 -29.70 -29.42 -4.87
CA LEU A 10 -28.99 -28.27 -5.45
C LEU A 10 -28.96 -27.07 -4.50
N LEU A 11 -30.02 -26.83 -3.72
CA LEU A 11 -30.14 -25.67 -2.83
C LEU A 11 -29.17 -25.72 -1.64
N VAL A 12 -28.79 -26.91 -1.17
CA VAL A 12 -27.84 -27.09 -0.07
C VAL A 12 -26.39 -26.83 -0.50
N LEU A 13 -26.08 -26.95 -1.80
CA LEU A 13 -24.73 -26.69 -2.32
C LEU A 13 -24.43 -25.19 -2.48
N LEU A 14 -25.43 -24.32 -2.60
CA LEU A 14 -25.23 -22.87 -2.78
C LEU A 14 -24.88 -22.11 -1.49
N SER A 15 -25.19 -22.66 -0.31
CA SER A 15 -24.91 -22.00 0.98
C SER A 15 -23.44 -22.04 1.39
N ALA A 16 -22.61 -22.84 0.71
CA ALA A 16 -21.17 -22.92 0.98
C ALA A 16 -20.35 -21.76 0.40
N CYS A 17 -20.88 -20.95 -0.53
CA CYS A 17 -20.14 -19.85 -1.15
C CYS A 17 -19.83 -18.67 -0.19
N GLY A 18 -20.52 -18.56 0.94
CA GLY A 18 -20.31 -17.46 1.90
C GLY A 18 -19.12 -17.66 2.84
N ALA A 19 -18.80 -18.92 3.19
CA ALA A 19 -17.74 -19.25 4.14
C ALA A 19 -16.32 -19.15 3.52
N THR A 20 -16.23 -19.04 2.20
CA THR A 20 -14.98 -18.99 1.43
C THR A 20 -14.60 -17.59 0.96
N GLN A 21 -15.28 -16.53 1.42
CA GLN A 21 -14.85 -15.17 1.07
C GLN A 21 -13.49 -14.88 1.71
N ALA A 22 -12.48 -14.71 0.87
CA ALA A 22 -11.15 -14.29 1.29
C ALA A 22 -11.25 -12.99 2.12
N PRO A 23 -10.38 -12.81 3.12
CA PRO A 23 -10.36 -11.57 3.89
C PRO A 23 -10.18 -10.37 2.95
N PRO A 24 -10.73 -9.21 3.31
CA PRO A 24 -10.69 -8.02 2.44
C PRO A 24 -9.25 -7.56 2.14
N TYR A 25 -8.28 -7.92 2.97
CA TYR A 25 -6.84 -7.75 2.73
C TYR A 25 -6.03 -8.60 3.73
N GLN A 26 -4.74 -8.76 3.47
CA GLN A 26 -3.80 -9.52 4.32
C GLN A 26 -3.37 -8.70 5.56
N LYS A 27 -4.19 -8.75 6.61
CA LYS A 27 -4.00 -7.98 7.85
C LYS A 27 -2.69 -8.28 8.59
N ASP A 28 -2.19 -9.49 8.45
CA ASP A 28 -0.98 -10.03 9.07
C ASP A 28 0.32 -9.54 8.40
N ARG A 29 0.22 -8.94 7.21
CA ARG A 29 1.37 -8.41 6.47
C ARG A 29 1.53 -6.91 6.69
N THR A 30 2.75 -6.40 6.56
CA THR A 30 3.01 -4.96 6.55
C THR A 30 2.50 -4.34 5.24
N PRO A 31 2.28 -3.01 5.18
CA PRO A 31 1.87 -2.34 3.94
C PRO A 31 2.74 -2.66 2.71
N GLU A 32 4.05 -2.85 2.90
CA GLU A 32 5.01 -3.20 1.84
C GLU A 32 4.82 -4.62 1.29
N ALA A 33 4.30 -5.53 2.10
CA ALA A 33 4.19 -6.96 1.78
C ALA A 33 2.76 -7.39 1.42
N ARG A 34 1.78 -6.47 1.48
CA ARG A 34 0.39 -6.74 1.11
C ARG A 34 0.19 -6.63 -0.40
N ASP A 35 -0.29 -7.71 -1.01
CA ASP A 35 -0.54 -7.80 -2.44
C ASP A 35 -2.03 -8.08 -2.78
N GLN A 36 -2.86 -8.38 -1.79
CA GLN A 36 -4.27 -8.73 -1.98
C GLN A 36 -5.21 -7.76 -1.27
N TYR A 37 -6.18 -7.25 -2.03
CA TYR A 37 -7.24 -6.37 -1.57
C TYR A 37 -8.55 -6.75 -2.25
N SER A 38 -9.65 -6.81 -1.51
CA SER A 38 -10.95 -7.24 -2.01
C SER A 38 -12.10 -6.49 -1.35
N GLY A 39 -13.10 -6.17 -2.16
CA GLY A 39 -14.26 -5.40 -1.74
C GLY A 39 -13.94 -3.97 -1.29
N VAL A 40 -14.95 -3.29 -0.76
CA VAL A 40 -14.86 -1.88 -0.33
C VAL A 40 -13.82 -1.70 0.77
N GLN A 41 -13.77 -2.62 1.74
CA GLN A 41 -12.82 -2.57 2.84
C GLN A 41 -11.38 -2.76 2.36
N GLY A 42 -11.14 -3.66 1.40
CA GLY A 42 -9.84 -3.85 0.76
C GLY A 42 -9.38 -2.59 0.04
N MET A 43 -10.26 -1.93 -0.72
CA MET A 43 -9.92 -0.68 -1.40
C MET A 43 -9.63 0.47 -0.44
N ALA A 44 -10.38 0.59 0.65
CA ALA A 44 -10.10 1.56 1.70
C ALA A 44 -8.72 1.32 2.33
N GLN A 45 -8.35 0.06 2.54
CA GLN A 45 -7.02 -0.28 3.05
C GLN A 45 -5.92 -0.01 2.03
N TYR A 46 -6.13 -0.36 0.76
CA TYR A 46 -5.20 -0.07 -0.33
C TYR A 46 -4.84 1.42 -0.36
N GLN A 47 -5.83 2.32 -0.27
CA GLN A 47 -5.56 3.77 -0.24
C GLN A 47 -4.77 4.21 1.00
N LYS A 48 -4.95 3.56 2.15
CA LYS A 48 -4.14 3.84 3.35
C LYS A 48 -2.70 3.38 3.14
N ASP A 49 -2.52 2.18 2.61
CA ASP A 49 -1.21 1.60 2.38
C ASP A 49 -0.43 2.39 1.32
N GLN A 50 -1.07 2.78 0.22
CA GLN A 50 -0.44 3.63 -0.80
C GLN A 50 -0.01 4.99 -0.24
N ARG A 51 -0.83 5.63 0.58
CA ARG A 51 -0.44 6.89 1.25
C ARG A 51 0.71 6.69 2.21
N TYR A 52 0.68 5.62 2.99
CA TYR A 52 1.78 5.28 3.89
C TYR A 52 3.10 5.09 3.11
N LEU A 53 3.07 4.28 2.04
CA LEU A 53 4.26 4.00 1.22
C LEU A 53 4.78 5.27 0.53
N ALA A 54 3.90 6.11 -0.01
CA ALA A 54 4.28 7.39 -0.60
C ALA A 54 4.92 8.31 0.42
N ASN A 55 4.34 8.45 1.62
CA ASN A 55 4.91 9.28 2.69
C ASN A 55 6.25 8.74 3.19
N LYS A 56 6.39 7.42 3.29
CA LYS A 56 7.64 6.75 3.68
C LYS A 56 8.75 7.03 2.67
N GLU A 57 8.46 6.89 1.38
CA GLU A 57 9.40 7.21 0.31
C GLU A 57 9.80 8.68 0.34
N LEU A 58 8.82 9.58 0.48
CA LEU A 58 9.06 11.02 0.50
C LEU A 58 9.92 11.43 1.72
N SER A 59 9.67 10.83 2.88
CA SER A 59 10.49 11.01 4.09
C SER A 59 11.93 10.51 3.91
N ALA A 60 12.12 9.37 3.23
CA ALA A 60 13.45 8.86 2.90
C ALA A 60 14.20 9.82 1.96
N GLN A 61 13.53 10.32 0.91
CA GLN A 61 14.09 11.32 0.00
C GLN A 61 14.47 12.62 0.71
N CYS A 62 13.62 13.12 1.62
CA CYS A 62 13.92 14.29 2.45
C CYS A 62 15.17 14.06 3.32
N THR A 63 15.29 12.87 3.92
CA THR A 63 16.43 12.52 4.77
C THR A 63 17.72 12.48 3.96
N GLN A 64 17.69 11.85 2.78
CA GLN A 64 18.83 11.82 1.88
C GLN A 64 19.22 13.22 1.42
N ALA A 65 18.26 14.06 1.03
CA ALA A 65 18.54 15.41 0.57
C ALA A 65 19.19 16.29 1.66
N LYS A 66 18.83 16.09 2.93
CA LYS A 66 19.49 16.76 4.07
C LYS A 66 20.94 16.31 4.29
N ILE A 67 21.21 15.01 4.12
CA ILE A 67 22.57 14.47 4.17
C ILE A 67 23.40 15.06 3.03
N ASP A 68 22.88 15.01 1.80
CA ASP A 68 23.55 15.54 0.60
C ASP A 68 23.80 17.05 0.70
N LEU A 69 22.86 17.80 1.27
CA LEU A 69 23.05 19.24 1.55
C LEU A 69 24.23 19.47 2.50
N THR A 70 24.36 18.64 3.53
CA THR A 70 25.44 18.75 4.52
C THR A 70 26.80 18.50 3.84
N ILE A 71 26.88 17.47 2.99
CA ILE A 71 28.09 17.16 2.19
C ILE A 71 28.40 18.32 1.23
N ALA A 72 27.41 18.76 0.45
CA ALA A 72 27.58 19.86 -0.51
C ALA A 72 28.02 21.17 0.15
N THR A 73 27.55 21.41 1.39
CA THR A 73 27.97 22.57 2.19
C THR A 73 29.44 22.46 2.61
N ALA A 74 29.87 21.28 3.06
CA ALA A 74 31.29 21.03 3.38
C ALA A 74 32.19 21.22 2.16
N ASP A 75 31.74 20.78 0.98
CA ASP A 75 32.47 20.87 -0.29
C ASP A 75 32.38 22.26 -0.95
N LYS A 76 31.62 23.20 -0.37
CA LYS A 76 31.32 24.53 -0.95
C LYS A 76 30.71 24.45 -2.37
N ASN A 77 29.99 23.36 -2.67
CA ASN A 77 29.36 23.13 -3.97
C ASN A 77 28.00 23.84 -4.04
N THR A 78 28.02 25.12 -4.44
CA THR A 78 26.83 25.99 -4.47
C THR A 78 25.71 25.50 -5.39
N ARG A 79 26.04 24.78 -6.48
CA ARG A 79 25.03 24.18 -7.37
C ARG A 79 24.27 23.08 -6.66
N GLU A 80 24.99 22.18 -6.01
CA GLU A 80 24.37 21.06 -5.31
C GLU A 80 23.59 21.54 -4.08
N ILE A 81 24.10 22.54 -3.35
CA ILE A 81 23.36 23.21 -2.27
C ILE A 81 21.99 23.70 -2.76
N LYS A 82 21.93 24.42 -3.89
CA LYS A 82 20.67 24.92 -4.44
C LYS A 82 19.71 23.78 -4.82
N LYS A 83 20.24 22.72 -5.43
CA LYS A 83 19.45 21.54 -5.82
C LYS A 83 18.88 20.83 -4.59
N GLN A 84 19.68 20.59 -3.56
CA GLN A 84 19.25 19.87 -2.36
C GLN A 84 18.24 20.68 -1.54
N ASN A 85 18.39 22.01 -1.46
CA ASN A 85 17.37 22.87 -0.86
C ASN A 85 16.02 22.81 -1.59
N ALA A 86 16.03 22.75 -2.93
CA ALA A 86 14.79 22.58 -3.70
C ALA A 86 14.16 21.20 -3.47
N LEU A 87 14.96 20.14 -3.38
CA LEU A 87 14.48 18.79 -3.07
C LEU A 87 13.86 18.74 -1.67
N ILE A 88 14.55 19.27 -0.65
CA ILE A 88 14.04 19.39 0.73
C ILE A 88 12.70 20.12 0.75
N SER A 89 12.56 21.25 0.04
CA SER A 89 11.31 22.01 -0.02
C SER A 89 10.15 21.22 -0.63
N ASN A 90 10.43 20.21 -1.47
CA ASN A 90 9.42 19.44 -2.18
C ASN A 90 9.13 18.08 -1.52
N SER A 91 10.11 17.50 -0.80
CA SER A 91 10.01 16.16 -0.21
C SER A 91 9.92 16.15 1.31
N CYS A 92 10.25 17.23 2.01
CA CYS A 92 10.04 17.29 3.44
C CYS A 92 8.63 17.81 3.73
N LEU A 93 7.69 16.89 4.00
CA LEU A 93 6.37 17.22 4.55
C LEU A 93 6.44 17.61 6.03
#